data_AF-A0A961TC84-F1
#
_entry.id   AF-A0A961TC84-F1
#
_cell.length_a   1.000
_cell.length_b   1.000
_cell.length_c   1.000
_cell.angle_alpha   90.00
_cell.angle_beta   90.00
_cell.angle_gamma   90.00
#
_symmetry.space_group_name_H-M   'P 1'
#
loop_
_entity.id
_entity.type
_entity.pdbx_description
1 polymer ?
#
loop_
_entity_poly.entity_id
_entity_poly.type
_entity_poly.pdbx_seq_one_letter_code
_entity_poly.pdbx_strand_id
1 'polypeptide(L)'
;MNSIRSPMAEHLMKAAFGSKVFVDSAGIHAGNPDGFMVSVMAEKGIDLSHYQPSTLDDMEDSYFDLIVTLAPEAHHRALEWTRSQAVDVEY
;
A
#
# COMPACT_ATOMS: atom_id res chain seq x y z
N MET A 1 -4.18 -6.40 6.87
CA MET A 1 -2.80 -6.84 6.57
C MET A 1 -2.41 -6.33 5.19
N ASN A 2 -1.17 -5.90 5.04
CA ASN A 2 -0.59 -5.41 3.80
C ASN A 2 0.09 -6.56 3.04
N SER A 3 -0.70 -7.51 2.51
CA SER A 3 -0.17 -8.81 2.04
C SER A 3 -0.51 -9.16 0.59
N ILE A 4 -1.57 -8.57 0.01
CA ILE A 4 -2.03 -8.91 -1.35
C ILE A 4 -2.33 -7.63 -2.15
N ARG A 5 -3.51 -7.05 -1.96
CA ARG A 5 -4.07 -6.01 -2.84
C ARG A 5 -3.24 -4.73 -2.86
N SER A 6 -2.88 -4.21 -1.68
CA SER A 6 -2.11 -2.97 -1.55
C SER A 6 -0.64 -3.12 -2.01
N PRO A 7 0.11 -4.19 -1.66
CA PRO A 7 1.43 -4.44 -2.25
C PRO A 7 1.40 -4.51 -3.78
N MET A 8 0.40 -5.21 -4.34
CA MET A 8 0.26 -5.33 -5.79
C MET A 8 -0.01 -3.97 -6.44
N ALA A 9 -0.93 -3.18 -5.88
CA ALA A 9 -1.25 -1.84 -6.39
C ALA A 9 -0.02 -0.93 -6.39
N GLU A 10 0.74 -0.91 -5.30
CA GLU A 10 1.98 -0.14 -5.16
C GLU A 10 2.99 -0.47 -6.27
N HIS A 11 3.29 -1.75 -6.44
CA HIS A 11 4.34 -2.18 -7.37
C HIS A 11 3.90 -2.08 -8.83
N LEU A 12 2.62 -2.25 -9.13
CA LEU A 12 2.07 -1.95 -10.46
C LEU A 12 2.20 -0.46 -10.78
N MET A 13 1.91 0.43 -9.84
CA MET A 13 2.07 1.87 -10.02
C MET A 13 3.54 2.26 -10.19
N LYS A 14 4.44 1.72 -9.36
CA LYS A 14 5.90 1.92 -9.51
C LYS A 14 6.40 1.45 -10.88
N ALA A 15 5.91 0.31 -11.37
CA ALA A 15 6.27 -0.20 -12.70
C ALA A 15 5.74 0.69 -13.83
N ALA A 16 4.52 1.22 -13.70
CA ALA A 16 3.88 2.04 -14.74
C ALA A 16 4.42 3.48 -14.80
N PHE A 17 4.73 4.08 -13.64
CA PHE A 17 5.05 5.50 -13.53
C PHE A 17 6.49 5.79 -13.09
N GLY A 18 7.25 4.77 -12.68
CA GLY A 18 8.61 4.93 -12.19
C GLY A 18 8.66 5.84 -10.96
N SER A 19 9.56 6.83 -10.98
CA SER A 19 9.73 7.82 -9.92
C SER A 19 8.89 9.09 -10.08
N LYS A 20 7.98 9.14 -11.06
CA LYS A 20 7.14 10.34 -11.30
C LYS A 20 6.11 10.59 -10.20
N VAL A 21 5.73 9.54 -9.49
CA VAL A 21 4.77 9.57 -8.40
C VAL A 21 5.39 8.81 -7.23
N PHE A 22 5.38 9.41 -6.04
CA PHE A 22 5.71 8.70 -4.82
C PHE A 22 4.56 7.75 -4.49
N VAL A 23 4.85 6.45 -4.41
CA VAL A 23 3.84 5.43 -4.14
C VAL A 23 4.38 4.51 -3.06
N ASP A 24 3.55 4.27 -2.06
CA ASP A 24 3.83 3.37 -0.96
C ASP A 24 2.54 2.67 -0.53
N SER A 25 2.65 1.60 0.25
CA SER A 25 1.48 0.90 0.76
C SER A 25 1.66 0.37 2.17
N ALA A 26 0.55 0.35 2.90
CA ALA A 26 0.52 -0.16 4.26
C ALA A 26 -0.79 -0.87 4.58
N GLY A 27 -0.87 -1.39 5.79
CA GLY A 27 -2.06 -2.07 6.31
C GLY A 27 -2.26 -1.74 7.78
N ILE A 28 -3.47 -2.01 8.28
CA ILE A 28 -3.80 -1.80 9.71
C ILE A 28 -2.95 -2.68 10.62
N HIS A 29 -2.58 -3.86 10.15
CA HIS A 29 -1.81 -4.84 10.90
C HIS A 29 -0.64 -5.32 10.04
N ALA A 30 0.52 -5.51 10.67
CA ALA A 30 1.64 -6.20 10.07
C ALA A 30 1.17 -7.63 9.71
N GLY A 31 1.39 -8.01 8.46
CA GLY A 31 1.09 -9.35 7.96
C GLY A 31 2.36 -10.05 7.55
N ASN A 32 2.22 -11.25 7.01
CA ASN A 32 3.28 -11.89 6.22
C ASN A 32 3.01 -11.63 4.73
N PRO A 33 4.06 -11.63 3.88
CA PRO A 33 3.89 -11.67 2.44
C PRO A 33 3.05 -12.88 2.03
N ASP A 34 2.16 -12.71 1.07
CA ASP A 34 1.38 -13.81 0.51
C ASP A 34 2.11 -14.41 -0.71
N GLY A 35 2.35 -15.72 -0.70
CA GLY A 35 3.03 -16.42 -1.80
C GLY A 35 2.25 -16.38 -3.13
N PHE A 36 0.93 -16.26 -3.09
CA PHE A 36 0.12 -16.05 -4.30
C PHE A 36 0.36 -14.67 -4.90
N MET A 37 0.47 -13.64 -4.05
CA MET A 37 0.80 -12.29 -4.52
C MET A 37 2.17 -12.27 -5.21
N VAL A 38 3.19 -12.91 -4.63
CA VAL A 38 4.51 -13.05 -5.26
C VAL A 38 4.42 -13.76 -6.61
N SER A 39 3.66 -14.86 -6.68
CA SER A 39 3.52 -15.66 -7.91
C SER A 39 2.84 -14.86 -9.02
N VAL A 40 1.74 -14.16 -8.72
CA VAL A 40 0.99 -13.36 -9.70
C VAL A 40 1.81 -12.17 -10.19
N MET A 41 2.57 -11.53 -9.30
CA MET A 41 3.40 -10.38 -9.68
C MET A 41 4.61 -10.82 -10.51
N ALA A 42 5.16 -12.00 -10.26
CA ALA A 42 6.21 -12.60 -11.09
C ALA A 42 5.75 -12.84 -12.55
N GLU A 43 4.47 -13.18 -12.79
CA GLU A 43 3.91 -13.30 -14.15
C GLU A 43 3.96 -11.97 -14.93
N LYS A 44 4.03 -10.83 -14.22
CA LYS A 44 4.19 -9.49 -14.78
C LYS A 44 5.65 -9.02 -14.82
N GLY A 45 6.60 -9.88 -14.44
CA GLY A 45 8.02 -9.55 -14.37
C GLY A 45 8.40 -8.68 -13.17
N ILE A 46 7.56 -8.64 -12.12
CA ILE A 46 7.80 -7.87 -10.89
C ILE A 46 8.14 -8.86 -9.77
N ASP A 47 9.39 -8.84 -9.31
CA ASP A 47 9.86 -9.70 -8.22
C ASP A 47 9.54 -9.09 -6.86
N LEU A 48 8.66 -9.78 -6.11
CA LEU A 48 8.26 -9.41 -4.75
C LEU A 48 8.65 -10.47 -3.70
N SER A 49 9.60 -11.35 -4.03
CA SER A 49 10.06 -12.42 -3.12
C SER A 49 10.64 -11.90 -1.80
N HIS A 50 11.16 -10.67 -1.79
CA HIS A 50 11.70 -9.98 -0.63
C HIS A 50 10.78 -8.90 -0.06
N TYR A 51 9.50 -8.89 -0.47
CA TYR A 51 8.54 -7.92 0.02
C TYR A 51 8.39 -7.97 1.54
N GLN A 52 8.35 -6.82 2.19
CA GLN A 52 8.13 -6.69 3.63
C GLN A 52 6.86 -5.87 3.86
N PRO A 53 5.82 -6.44 4.48
CA PRO A 53 4.59 -5.70 4.80
C PRO A 53 4.85 -4.58 5.79
N SER A 54 4.34 -3.39 5.47
CA SER A 54 4.38 -2.22 6.35
C SER A 54 3.01 -1.95 6.98
N THR A 55 3.02 -1.36 8.16
CA THR A 55 1.82 -0.86 8.83
C THR A 55 1.64 0.63 8.60
N LEU A 56 0.41 1.11 8.80
CA LEU A 56 0.12 2.54 8.63
C LEU A 56 0.93 3.39 9.62
N ASP A 57 1.16 2.86 10.82
CA ASP A 57 1.96 3.52 11.86
C ASP A 57 3.47 3.57 11.48
N ASP A 58 3.96 2.71 10.59
CA ASP A 58 5.34 2.80 10.07
C ASP A 58 5.52 3.98 9.08
N MET A 59 4.42 4.63 8.67
CA MET A 59 4.41 5.72 7.68
C MET A 59 4.22 7.10 8.31
N GLU A 60 4.36 7.25 9.63
CA GLU A 60 4.01 8.47 10.38
C GLU A 60 4.65 9.78 9.84
N ASP A 61 5.80 9.70 9.17
CA ASP A 61 6.49 10.86 8.59
C ASP A 61 6.19 11.12 7.10
N SER A 62 5.33 10.31 6.48
CA SER A 62 5.01 10.40 5.05
C SER A 62 3.81 11.31 4.80
N TYR A 63 3.99 12.29 3.91
CA TYR A 63 2.91 13.15 3.42
C TYR A 63 2.39 12.62 2.08
N PHE A 64 1.09 12.36 2.02
CA PHE A 64 0.42 11.88 0.81
C PHE A 64 -0.60 12.92 0.33
N ASP A 65 -0.73 13.07 -0.99
CA ASP A 65 -1.81 13.84 -1.59
C ASP A 65 -3.11 13.04 -1.65
N LEU A 66 -3.02 11.71 -1.82
CA LEU A 66 -4.13 10.79 -1.98
C LEU A 66 -3.86 9.45 -1.28
N ILE A 67 -4.84 8.96 -0.52
CA ILE A 67 -4.87 7.63 0.07
C ILE A 67 -6.03 6.84 -0.51
N VAL A 68 -5.72 5.69 -1.14
CA VAL A 68 -6.73 4.78 -1.70
C VAL A 68 -6.85 3.56 -0.79
N THR A 69 -8.07 3.30 -0.32
CA THR A 69 -8.34 2.26 0.67
C THR A 69 -9.00 1.06 0.00
N LEU A 70 -8.50 -0.16 0.27
CA LEU A 70 -8.92 -1.39 -0.44
C LEU A 70 -9.79 -2.32 0.42
N ALA A 71 -10.17 -1.88 1.62
CA ALA A 71 -11.07 -2.57 2.55
C ALA A 71 -11.80 -1.57 3.47
N PRO A 72 -13.06 -1.83 3.88
CA PRO A 72 -13.82 -0.89 4.71
C PRO A 72 -13.12 -0.54 6.04
N GLU A 73 -12.51 -1.54 6.67
CA GLU A 73 -11.75 -1.35 7.92
C GLU A 73 -10.53 -0.43 7.70
N ALA A 74 -9.87 -0.56 6.55
CA ALA A 74 -8.72 0.27 6.20
C ALA A 74 -9.17 1.70 5.90
N HIS A 75 -10.35 1.87 5.30
CA HIS A 75 -10.96 3.18 5.07
C HIS A 75 -11.20 3.92 6.38
N HIS A 76 -11.85 3.27 7.35
CA HIS A 76 -12.08 3.86 8.66
C HIS A 76 -10.77 4.25 9.36
N ARG A 77 -9.76 3.36 9.36
CA ARG A 77 -8.45 3.64 9.97
C ARG A 77 -7.72 4.79 9.27
N ALA A 78 -7.77 4.87 7.94
CA ALA A 78 -7.17 5.96 7.18
C ALA A 78 -7.79 7.31 7.55
N LEU A 79 -9.13 7.41 7.58
CA LEU A 79 -9.81 8.64 7.99
C LEU A 79 -9.42 9.11 9.39
N GLU A 80 -9.11 8.18 10.31
CA GLU A 80 -8.63 8.54 11.65
C GLU A 80 -7.19 9.03 11.65
N TRP A 81 -6.32 8.40 10.87
CA TRP A 81 -4.91 8.75 10.75
C TRP A 81 -4.71 10.10 10.06
N THR A 82 -5.55 10.42 9.08
CA THR A 82 -5.47 11.66 8.29
C THR A 82 -6.25 12.84 8.89
N ARG A 83 -6.83 12.72 10.09
CA ARG A 83 -7.74 13.76 10.65
C ARG A 83 -7.16 15.18 10.66
N SER A 84 -5.85 15.33 10.77
CA SER A 84 -5.13 16.60 10.80
C SER A 84 -4.27 16.86 9.56
N GLN A 85 -4.36 16.02 8.53
CA GLN A 85 -3.57 16.11 7.31
C GLN A 85 -4.43 16.60 6.14
N ALA A 86 -3.86 17.40 5.25
CA ALA A 86 -4.51 17.81 4.01
C ALA A 86 -4.29 16.73 2.94
N VAL A 87 -5.09 15.66 3.00
CA VAL A 87 -4.99 14.49 2.12
C VAL A 87 -6.38 14.02 1.74
N ASP A 88 -6.56 13.63 0.47
CA ASP A 88 -7.80 13.04 -0.01
C ASP A 88 -7.84 11.53 0.29
N VAL A 89 -8.99 11.00 0.69
CA VAL A 89 -9.18 9.58 0.99
C VAL A 89 -10.30 8.99 0.13
N GLU A 90 -9.97 7.98 -0.67
CA GLU A 90 -10.90 7.27 -1.57
C GLU A 90 -11.04 5.78 -1.21
N TYR A 91 -12.17 5.16 -1.58
CA TYR A 91 -12.49 3.74 -1.37
C TYR A 91 -13.08 3.10 -2.63
#